data_AF-A0A5A7SZ39-F1
#
_entry.id   AF-A0A5A7SZ39-F1
#
_cell.length_a   1.000
_cell.length_b   1.000
_cell.length_c   1.000
_cell.angle_alpha   90.00
_cell.angle_beta   90.00
_cell.angle_gamma   90.00
#
_symmetry.space_group_name_H-M   'P 1'
#
loop_
_entity.id
_entity.type
_entity.pdbx_description
1 polymer ?
#
loop_
_entity_poly.entity_id
_entity_poly.type
_entity_poly.pdbx_seq_one_letter_code
_entity_poly.pdbx_strand_id
1 'polypeptide(L)'
;MSGVSWPPYPPCVSGTCTDSACCTLGRGQRKFRWPELRGKNGADAKNQINKDAPFVTVVFIRPGQVALPNFCCNRVNVVLDPSGKVEVTIVDVSTSHQIGIDSLDDFFFVSREEVLSCYNLTGNDLPDDRGKAISIMSKALESYLSKAKEDGIIAGVIGLGGSGGTSLISFALRR
;
A
#
# COMPACT_ATOMS: atom_id res chain seq x y z
N MET A 1 -2.52 36.43 -7.43
CA MET A 1 -3.45 35.42 -6.87
C MET A 1 -2.73 34.75 -5.71
N SER A 2 -3.04 35.18 -4.49
CA SER A 2 -2.45 34.68 -3.24
C SER A 2 -2.87 33.22 -3.04
N GLY A 3 -1.92 32.29 -3.17
CA GLY A 3 -2.16 30.88 -2.92
C GLY A 3 -2.57 30.69 -1.47
N VAL A 4 -3.77 30.15 -1.24
CA VAL A 4 -4.28 29.84 0.10
C VAL A 4 -3.38 28.77 0.72
N SER A 5 -2.53 29.16 1.67
CA SER A 5 -1.76 28.22 2.48
C SER A 5 -2.73 27.41 3.34
N TRP A 6 -2.62 26.09 3.27
CA TRP A 6 -3.40 25.25 4.17
C TRP A 6 -2.83 25.30 5.58
N PRO A 7 -3.68 25.30 6.60
CA PRO A 7 -3.22 25.15 7.97
C PRO A 7 -2.57 23.76 8.14
N PRO A 8 -1.62 23.62 9.07
CA PRO A 8 -1.19 22.32 9.55
C PRO A 8 -2.41 21.52 10.02
N TYR A 9 -2.42 20.23 9.72
CA TYR A 9 -3.42 19.33 10.28
C TYR A 9 -3.12 19.09 11.76
N PRO A 10 -4.13 19.06 12.65
CA PRO A 10 -5.56 19.32 12.41
C PRO A 10 -5.91 20.82 12.30
N PRO A 11 -6.94 21.21 11.52
CA PRO A 11 -8.02 20.39 10.93
C PRO A 11 -7.70 19.81 9.54
N CYS A 12 -8.55 18.88 9.08
CA CYS A 12 -8.50 18.32 7.72
C CYS A 12 -8.96 19.35 6.68
N VAL A 13 -8.18 19.56 5.64
CA VAL A 13 -8.50 20.46 4.53
C VAL A 13 -8.24 19.78 3.19
N SER A 14 -9.29 19.68 2.38
CA SER A 14 -9.24 19.10 1.02
C SER A 14 -9.80 20.02 -0.07
N GLY A 15 -10.47 21.12 0.31
CA GLY A 15 -11.13 22.01 -0.65
C GLY A 15 -12.20 21.25 -1.45
N THR A 16 -12.12 21.33 -2.78
CA THR A 16 -13.01 20.61 -3.71
C THR A 16 -12.46 19.25 -4.15
N CYS A 17 -11.32 18.81 -3.61
CA CYS A 17 -10.71 17.56 -4.02
C CYS A 17 -11.39 16.34 -3.41
N THR A 18 -11.51 15.29 -4.22
CA THR A 18 -12.06 13.98 -3.82
C THR A 18 -11.00 12.88 -3.84
N ASP A 19 -9.80 13.16 -4.37
CA ASP A 19 -8.70 12.20 -4.45
C ASP A 19 -7.33 12.87 -4.28
N SER A 20 -6.32 12.04 -4.01
CA SER A 20 -4.96 12.50 -3.69
C SER A 20 -4.24 13.18 -4.86
N ALA A 21 -4.59 12.85 -6.10
CA ALA A 21 -3.99 13.48 -7.27
C ALA A 21 -4.47 14.92 -7.41
N CYS A 22 -5.76 15.18 -7.14
CA CYS A 22 -6.33 16.53 -7.12
C CYS A 22 -5.61 17.47 -6.16
N CYS A 23 -5.12 16.98 -5.01
CA CYS A 23 -4.40 17.80 -4.04
C CYS A 23 -3.17 18.50 -4.63
N THR A 24 -2.62 18.01 -5.74
CA THR A 24 -1.43 18.59 -6.38
C THR A 24 -1.72 19.68 -7.41
N LEU A 25 -2.97 19.81 -7.88
CA LEU A 25 -3.30 20.74 -8.97
C LEU A 25 -3.28 22.20 -8.48
N GLY A 26 -2.54 23.06 -9.19
CA GLY A 26 -2.59 24.53 -9.01
C GLY A 26 -1.90 25.09 -7.75
N ARG A 27 -1.23 24.26 -6.94
CA ARG A 27 -0.63 24.67 -5.64
C ARG A 27 0.91 24.71 -5.62
N GLY A 28 1.57 24.57 -6.77
CA GLY A 28 3.02 24.36 -6.82
C GLY A 28 3.46 23.00 -6.28
N GLN A 29 2.50 22.17 -5.87
CA GLN A 29 2.68 20.79 -5.49
C GLN A 29 2.86 19.90 -6.70
N ARG A 30 3.89 19.06 -6.68
CA ARG A 30 4.10 18.06 -7.74
C ARG A 30 4.03 16.63 -7.24
N LYS A 31 3.93 16.43 -5.92
CA LYS A 31 4.09 15.11 -5.32
C LYS A 31 3.09 14.87 -4.20
N PHE A 32 2.45 13.71 -4.27
CA PHE A 32 1.48 13.21 -3.29
C PHE A 32 1.80 11.78 -2.83
N ARG A 33 2.88 11.17 -3.35
CA ARG A 33 3.36 9.83 -3.04
C ARG A 33 4.88 9.79 -3.02
N TRP A 34 5.44 8.99 -2.14
CA TRP A 34 6.88 8.87 -1.91
C TRP A 34 7.32 7.39 -1.85
N PRO A 35 7.25 6.64 -2.97
CA PRO A 35 7.64 5.23 -2.98
C PRO A 35 9.11 5.02 -2.57
N GLU A 36 9.98 6.01 -2.79
CA GLU A 36 11.41 5.97 -2.43
C GLU A 36 11.70 6.08 -0.94
N LEU A 37 10.68 6.30 -0.09
CA LEU A 37 10.84 6.36 1.36
C LEU A 37 10.70 5.00 2.04
N ARG A 38 10.29 3.96 1.31
CA ARG A 38 10.19 2.58 1.82
C ARG A 38 11.50 2.12 2.45
N GLY A 39 11.41 1.51 3.63
CA GLY A 39 12.56 1.05 4.42
C GLY A 39 13.44 2.16 5.00
N LYS A 40 13.20 3.44 4.69
CA LYS A 40 13.91 4.56 5.31
C LYS A 40 13.38 4.82 6.72
N ASN A 41 14.22 5.43 7.54
CA ASN A 41 13.83 5.88 8.86
C ASN A 41 12.65 6.87 8.76
N GLY A 42 11.67 6.77 9.66
CA GLY A 42 10.50 7.65 9.67
C GLY A 42 10.85 9.14 9.78
N ALA A 43 11.93 9.51 10.47
CA ALA A 43 12.39 10.89 10.55
C ALA A 43 12.91 11.41 9.20
N ASP A 44 13.70 10.60 8.50
CA ASP A 44 14.17 10.93 7.14
C ASP A 44 13.00 11.04 6.17
N ALA A 45 12.03 10.13 6.29
CA ALA A 45 10.80 10.17 5.51
C ALA A 45 10.02 11.47 5.75
N LYS A 46 9.83 11.85 7.03
CA LYS A 46 9.15 13.10 7.40
C LYS A 46 9.89 14.34 6.87
N ASN A 47 11.22 14.36 6.99
CA ASN A 47 12.03 15.47 6.48
C ASN A 47 11.89 15.62 4.97
N GLN A 48 11.92 14.51 4.23
CA GLN A 48 11.74 14.54 2.78
C GLN A 48 10.32 14.97 2.38
N ILE A 49 9.27 14.45 3.06
CA ILE A 49 7.88 14.82 2.77
C ILE A 49 7.65 16.32 3.05
N ASN A 50 8.13 16.82 4.19
CA ASN A 50 8.00 18.24 4.53
C ASN A 50 8.72 19.15 3.51
N LYS A 51 9.84 18.68 2.95
CA LYS A 51 10.59 19.39 1.90
C LYS A 51 9.85 19.39 0.56
N ASP A 52 9.29 18.24 0.17
CA ASP A 52 8.59 18.07 -1.11
C ASP A 52 7.18 18.67 -1.09
N ALA A 53 6.56 18.71 0.09
CA ALA A 53 5.16 19.08 0.29
C ALA A 53 4.95 19.85 1.62
N PRO A 54 5.41 21.11 1.74
CA PRO A 54 5.45 21.85 3.01
C PRO A 54 4.10 22.17 3.68
N PHE A 55 2.98 21.98 2.97
CA PHE A 55 1.62 22.23 3.48
C PHE A 55 0.92 20.94 3.93
N VAL A 56 1.59 19.77 3.88
CA VAL A 56 1.06 18.53 4.48
C VAL A 56 1.62 18.32 5.87
N THR A 57 0.85 17.65 6.72
CA THR A 57 1.31 17.14 8.00
C THR A 57 1.52 15.64 7.91
N VAL A 58 2.71 15.19 8.28
CA VAL A 58 3.04 13.76 8.37
C VAL A 58 2.50 13.19 9.68
N VAL A 59 1.65 12.18 9.58
CA VAL A 59 1.12 11.41 10.69
C VAL A 59 1.71 10.01 10.62
N PHE A 60 2.46 9.63 11.66
CA PHE A 60 2.98 8.27 11.77
C PHE A 60 1.92 7.33 12.30
N ILE A 61 1.77 6.18 11.63
CA ILE A 61 0.95 5.07 12.08
C ILE A 61 1.90 3.98 12.53
N ARG A 62 1.88 3.66 13.82
CA ARG A 62 2.69 2.59 14.40
C ARG A 62 1.89 1.30 14.52
N PRO A 63 2.54 0.14 14.76
CA PRO A 63 1.83 -1.12 14.97
C PRO A 63 0.75 -0.98 16.04
N GLY A 64 -0.46 -1.44 15.74
CA GLY A 64 -1.65 -1.33 16.60
C GLY A 64 -2.42 0.00 16.50
N GLN A 65 -1.97 0.97 15.70
CA GLN A 65 -2.71 2.20 15.41
C GLN A 65 -3.43 2.10 14.07
N VAL A 66 -4.65 2.64 14.00
CA VAL A 66 -5.45 2.66 12.77
C VAL A 66 -5.43 4.07 12.18
N ALA A 67 -5.22 4.18 10.88
CA ALA A 67 -5.35 5.44 10.15
C ALA A 67 -6.79 5.97 10.28
N LEU A 68 -6.95 7.27 10.43
CA LEU A 68 -8.28 7.86 10.22
C LEU A 68 -8.66 7.67 8.74
N PRO A 69 -9.84 7.07 8.43
CA PRO A 69 -10.20 6.67 7.06
C PRO A 69 -10.57 7.86 6.16
N ASN A 70 -10.65 9.08 6.69
CA ASN A 70 -11.07 10.22 5.93
C ASN A 70 -9.98 10.75 4.97
N PHE A 71 -10.36 11.08 3.75
CA PHE A 71 -9.47 11.72 2.79
C PHE A 71 -9.14 13.17 3.20
N CYS A 72 -7.84 13.50 3.32
CA CYS A 72 -7.35 14.82 3.75
C CYS A 72 -6.13 15.25 2.94
N CYS A 73 -6.25 16.32 2.14
CA CYS A 73 -5.13 16.75 1.31
C CYS A 73 -3.95 17.38 2.09
N ASN A 74 -4.19 17.95 3.27
CA ASN A 74 -3.13 18.46 4.15
C ASN A 74 -2.58 17.40 5.13
N ARG A 75 -2.83 16.10 4.89
CA ARG A 75 -2.35 14.99 5.73
C ARG A 75 -1.72 13.89 4.89
N VAL A 76 -0.57 13.40 5.34
CA VAL A 76 0.08 12.21 4.80
C VAL A 76 0.26 11.20 5.93
N ASN A 77 -0.32 10.02 5.75
CA ASN A 77 -0.12 8.89 6.66
C ASN A 77 1.16 8.15 6.25
N VAL A 78 2.04 7.89 7.22
CA VAL A 78 3.28 7.11 7.04
C VAL A 78 3.22 5.94 8.01
N VAL A 79 3.07 4.73 7.48
CA VAL A 79 3.06 3.51 8.28
C VAL A 79 4.50 3.12 8.59
N LEU A 80 4.78 2.92 9.87
CA LEU A 80 6.08 2.52 10.38
C LEU A 80 6.04 1.10 10.93
N ASP A 81 7.10 0.35 10.67
CA ASP A 81 7.36 -0.92 11.34
C ASP A 81 7.80 -0.71 12.81
N PRO A 82 7.94 -1.78 13.62
CA PRO A 82 8.43 -1.67 15.01
C PRO A 82 9.82 -1.02 15.15
N SER A 83 10.66 -1.08 14.10
CA SER A 83 11.98 -0.45 14.07
C SER A 83 11.92 1.05 13.70
N GLY A 84 10.74 1.57 13.38
CA GLY A 84 10.51 2.97 13.01
C GLY A 84 10.86 3.28 11.55
N LYS A 85 10.91 2.27 10.67
CA LYS A 85 11.13 2.46 9.23
C LYS A 85 9.80 2.40 8.47
N VAL A 86 9.74 3.04 7.31
CA VAL A 86 8.56 2.99 6.44
C VAL A 86 8.33 1.54 5.99
N GLU A 87 7.14 1.02 6.29
CA GLU A 87 6.83 -0.42 6.19
C GLU A 87 6.96 -0.99 4.77
N VAL A 88 7.49 -2.21 4.68
CA VAL A 88 7.46 -3.06 3.49
C VAL A 88 6.79 -4.37 3.87
N THR A 89 5.72 -4.70 3.16
CA THR A 89 4.96 -5.93 3.36
C THR A 89 5.31 -6.92 2.25
N ILE A 90 5.70 -8.14 2.62
CA ILE A 90 5.87 -9.27 1.71
C ILE A 90 4.54 -10.00 1.62
N VAL A 91 4.12 -10.32 0.40
CA VAL A 91 2.85 -11.02 0.14
C VAL A 91 3.17 -12.34 -0.54
N ASP A 92 2.81 -13.45 0.10
CA ASP A 92 2.93 -14.78 -0.49
C ASP A 92 1.75 -15.07 -1.43
N VAL A 93 2.08 -15.49 -2.64
CA VAL A 93 1.13 -15.82 -3.71
C VAL A 93 1.38 -17.23 -4.25
N SER A 94 1.98 -18.08 -3.42
CA SER A 94 2.24 -19.47 -3.72
C SER A 94 0.94 -20.24 -3.96
N THR A 95 0.94 -21.08 -5.00
CA THR A 95 -0.22 -21.86 -5.43
C THR A 95 -0.05 -23.36 -5.25
N SER A 96 1.11 -23.82 -4.78
CA SER A 96 1.37 -25.23 -4.53
C SER A 96 0.71 -25.69 -3.23
N HIS A 97 0.31 -26.96 -3.17
CA HIS A 97 -0.17 -27.59 -1.93
C HIS A 97 0.94 -27.85 -0.90
N GLN A 98 2.17 -27.43 -1.16
CA GLN A 98 3.25 -27.48 -0.18
C GLN A 98 2.97 -26.48 0.95
N ILE A 99 3.50 -26.76 2.14
CA ILE A 99 3.38 -25.91 3.33
C ILE A 99 3.80 -24.48 2.93
N GLY A 100 2.90 -23.52 3.13
CA GLY A 100 3.18 -22.11 2.87
C GLY A 100 4.30 -21.60 3.77
N ILE A 101 4.89 -20.48 3.41
CA ILE A 101 5.79 -19.78 4.33
C ILE A 101 4.87 -19.02 5.29
N ASP A 102 5.01 -19.20 6.60
CA ASP A 102 4.17 -18.52 7.59
C ASP A 102 4.76 -17.18 8.04
N SER A 103 6.06 -16.97 7.82
CA SER A 103 6.78 -15.73 8.16
C SER A 103 8.09 -15.62 7.39
N LEU A 104 8.49 -14.40 7.06
CA LEU A 104 9.79 -14.09 6.46
C LEU A 104 10.52 -13.03 7.30
N ASP A 105 11.34 -13.51 8.24
CA ASP A 105 12.19 -12.71 9.13
C ASP A 105 11.46 -11.51 9.78
N ASP A 106 12.03 -10.31 9.68
CA ASP A 106 11.55 -9.05 10.28
C ASP A 106 10.51 -8.32 9.42
N PHE A 107 10.05 -8.91 8.30
CA PHE A 107 9.08 -8.27 7.43
C PHE A 107 7.66 -8.59 7.85
N PHE A 108 6.77 -7.59 7.74
CA PHE A 108 5.35 -7.88 7.73
C PHE A 108 5.05 -8.79 6.55
N PHE A 109 4.43 -9.92 6.84
CA PHE A 109 4.21 -10.98 5.90
C PHE A 109 2.71 -11.28 5.84
N VAL A 110 2.17 -11.23 4.63
CA VAL A 110 0.78 -11.61 4.34
C VAL A 110 0.83 -12.98 3.70
N SER A 111 0.28 -13.95 4.41
CA SER A 111 0.24 -15.33 3.96
C SER A 111 -0.66 -15.50 2.74
N ARG A 112 -0.44 -16.57 1.97
CA ARG A 112 -1.35 -16.92 0.87
C ARG A 112 -2.80 -17.09 1.32
N GLU A 113 -3.01 -17.55 2.56
CA GLU A 113 -4.35 -17.78 3.11
C GLU A 113 -5.06 -16.44 3.32
N GLU A 114 -4.35 -15.43 3.82
CA GLU A 114 -4.89 -14.07 3.94
C GLU A 114 -5.23 -13.47 2.57
N VAL A 115 -4.38 -13.68 1.55
CA VAL A 115 -4.68 -13.25 0.17
C VAL A 115 -5.94 -13.94 -0.35
N LEU A 116 -6.03 -15.27 -0.23
CA LEU A 116 -7.18 -16.05 -0.69
C LEU A 116 -8.47 -15.71 0.06
N SER A 117 -8.37 -15.33 1.34
CA SER A 117 -9.53 -14.93 2.14
C SER A 117 -10.23 -13.69 1.59
N CYS A 118 -9.48 -12.79 0.91
CA CYS A 118 -10.07 -11.64 0.21
C CYS A 118 -10.96 -12.05 -0.97
N TYR A 119 -10.89 -13.31 -1.39
CA TYR A 119 -11.71 -13.92 -2.42
C TYR A 119 -12.65 -15.01 -1.88
N ASN A 120 -12.82 -15.09 -0.55
CA ASN A 120 -13.60 -16.13 0.15
C ASN A 120 -13.13 -17.56 -0.14
N LEU A 121 -11.83 -17.76 -0.35
CA LEU A 121 -11.21 -19.06 -0.57
C LEU A 121 -10.11 -19.34 0.46
N THR A 122 -9.70 -20.60 0.53
CA THR A 122 -8.55 -21.08 1.28
C THR A 122 -7.59 -21.80 0.32
N GLY A 123 -6.37 -22.08 0.78
CA GLY A 123 -5.39 -22.86 0.01
C GLY A 123 -5.88 -24.25 -0.38
N ASN A 124 -6.83 -24.82 0.37
CA ASN A 124 -7.46 -26.11 0.06
C ASN A 124 -8.41 -26.04 -1.14
N ASP A 125 -8.89 -24.85 -1.48
CA ASP A 125 -9.80 -24.62 -2.62
C ASP A 125 -9.02 -24.42 -3.93
N LEU A 126 -7.69 -24.35 -3.88
CA LEU A 126 -6.87 -24.27 -5.08
C LEU A 126 -6.87 -25.60 -5.82
N PRO A 127 -7.08 -25.60 -7.15
CA PRO A 127 -7.06 -26.81 -7.95
C PRO A 127 -5.63 -27.30 -8.20
N ASP A 128 -5.46 -28.61 -8.36
CA ASP A 128 -4.17 -29.22 -8.75
C ASP A 128 -3.64 -28.71 -10.11
N ASP A 129 -4.55 -28.29 -10.99
CA ASP A 129 -4.15 -27.66 -12.25
C ASP A 129 -3.48 -26.31 -11.99
N ARG A 130 -2.17 -26.30 -12.20
CA ARG A 130 -1.32 -25.12 -11.99
C ARG A 130 -1.85 -23.86 -12.66
N GLY A 131 -2.38 -23.95 -13.88
CA GLY A 131 -2.89 -22.80 -14.62
C GLY A 131 -4.12 -22.20 -13.96
N LYS A 132 -5.06 -23.04 -13.54
CA LYS A 132 -6.26 -22.63 -12.81
C LYS A 132 -5.92 -22.08 -11.43
N ALA A 133 -5.00 -22.69 -10.70
CA ALA A 133 -4.55 -22.20 -9.39
C ALA A 133 -3.93 -20.81 -9.49
N ILE A 134 -3.06 -20.60 -10.50
CA ILE A 134 -2.50 -19.29 -10.84
C ILE A 134 -3.60 -18.27 -11.13
N SER A 135 -4.63 -18.65 -11.90
CA SER A 135 -5.74 -17.75 -12.24
C SER A 135 -6.58 -17.35 -11.02
N ILE A 136 -6.83 -18.28 -10.09
CA ILE A 136 -7.56 -18.00 -8.85
C ILE A 136 -6.75 -17.09 -7.94
N MET A 137 -5.49 -17.44 -7.67
CA MET A 137 -4.61 -16.62 -6.84
C MET A 137 -4.41 -15.21 -7.42
N SER A 138 -4.34 -15.10 -8.74
CA SER A 138 -4.26 -13.82 -9.44
C SER A 138 -5.48 -12.92 -9.18
N LYS A 139 -6.69 -13.48 -9.10
CA LYS A 139 -7.91 -12.72 -8.77
C LYS A 139 -7.98 -12.38 -7.28
N ALA A 140 -7.54 -13.30 -6.42
CA ALA A 140 -7.45 -13.05 -4.99
C ALA A 140 -6.47 -11.91 -4.68
N LEU A 141 -5.28 -11.92 -5.31
CA LEU A 141 -4.30 -10.86 -5.21
C LEU A 141 -4.83 -9.53 -5.75
N GLU A 142 -5.54 -9.52 -6.88
CA GLU A 142 -6.22 -8.32 -7.39
C GLU A 142 -7.15 -7.73 -6.32
N SER A 143 -8.04 -8.55 -5.75
CA SER A 143 -9.00 -8.11 -4.73
C SER A 143 -8.29 -7.55 -3.48
N TYR A 144 -7.25 -8.24 -3.00
CA TYR A 144 -6.44 -7.79 -1.88
C TYR A 144 -5.79 -6.42 -2.17
N LEU A 145 -5.17 -6.25 -3.33
CA LEU A 145 -4.49 -5.01 -3.70
C LEU A 145 -5.47 -3.85 -3.95
N SER A 146 -6.64 -4.12 -4.54
CA SER A 146 -7.69 -3.13 -4.73
C SER A 146 -8.17 -2.58 -3.38
N LYS A 147 -8.44 -3.45 -2.41
CA LYS A 147 -8.82 -3.04 -1.06
C LYS A 147 -7.72 -2.23 -0.38
N ALA A 148 -6.47 -2.70 -0.42
CA ALA A 148 -5.34 -1.98 0.17
C ALA A 148 -5.09 -0.60 -0.47
N LYS A 149 -5.47 -0.43 -1.75
CA LYS A 149 -5.41 0.84 -2.48
C LYS A 149 -6.57 1.78 -2.09
N GLU A 150 -7.79 1.26 -1.97
CA GLU A 150 -8.96 2.00 -1.49
C GLU A 150 -8.75 2.53 -0.07
N ASP A 151 -8.19 1.69 0.80
CA ASP A 151 -7.84 2.04 2.19
C ASP A 151 -6.62 2.98 2.27
N GLY A 152 -5.97 3.30 1.15
CA GLY A 152 -4.82 4.20 1.08
C GLY A 152 -3.54 3.67 1.73
N ILE A 153 -3.45 2.35 1.93
CA ILE A 153 -2.33 1.67 2.60
C ILE A 153 -1.16 1.46 1.63
N ILE A 154 -1.44 1.18 0.36
CA ILE A 154 -0.41 0.76 -0.59
C ILE A 154 0.12 1.89 -1.49
N ALA A 155 1.40 2.24 -1.31
CA ALA A 155 2.08 3.23 -2.14
C ALA A 155 2.63 2.68 -3.47
N GLY A 156 2.57 1.37 -3.71
CA GLY A 156 3.18 0.71 -4.86
C GLY A 156 3.41 -0.78 -4.62
N VAL A 157 3.58 -1.54 -5.70
CA VAL A 157 3.78 -2.99 -5.64
C VAL A 157 4.92 -3.37 -6.57
N ILE A 158 5.72 -4.34 -6.15
CA ILE A 158 6.76 -4.95 -6.97
C ILE A 158 6.57 -6.47 -6.86
N GLY A 159 6.81 -7.19 -7.95
CA GLY A 159 6.73 -8.63 -7.93
C GLY A 159 7.77 -9.25 -8.85
N LEU A 160 8.12 -10.50 -8.55
CA LEU A 160 9.09 -11.30 -9.29
C LEU A 160 8.49 -12.65 -9.63
N GLY A 161 8.85 -13.22 -10.77
CA GLY A 161 8.43 -14.56 -11.14
C GLY A 161 8.88 -14.98 -12.52
N GLY A 162 8.86 -16.30 -12.77
CA GLY A 162 8.97 -16.85 -14.13
C GLY A 162 7.72 -16.57 -14.97
N SER A 163 7.48 -17.33 -16.04
CA SER A 163 6.31 -17.13 -16.91
C SER A 163 4.98 -17.15 -16.14
N GLY A 164 4.74 -18.21 -15.35
CA GLY A 164 3.52 -18.34 -14.54
C GLY A 164 3.37 -17.28 -13.45
N GLY A 165 4.46 -16.97 -12.73
CA GLY A 165 4.45 -15.93 -11.69
C GLY A 165 4.24 -14.53 -12.27
N THR A 166 4.86 -14.24 -13.41
CA THR A 166 4.64 -12.99 -14.14
C THR A 166 3.20 -12.88 -14.62
N SER A 167 2.60 -13.95 -15.14
CA SER A 167 1.17 -13.95 -15.52
C SER A 167 0.26 -13.64 -14.33
N LEU A 168 0.52 -14.24 -13.16
CA LEU A 168 -0.21 -13.98 -11.91
C LEU A 168 -0.11 -12.52 -11.49
N ILE A 169 1.12 -12.04 -11.34
CA ILE A 169 1.40 -10.72 -10.78
C ILE A 169 0.96 -9.63 -11.75
N SER A 170 1.34 -9.74 -13.03
CA SER A 170 1.03 -8.71 -14.01
C SER A 170 -0.46 -8.55 -14.27
N PHE A 171 -1.27 -9.58 -14.04
CA PHE A 171 -2.73 -9.46 -14.08
C PHE A 171 -3.24 -8.59 -12.93
N ALA A 172 -2.83 -8.90 -11.69
CA ALA A 172 -3.28 -8.16 -10.50
C ALA A 172 -2.78 -6.70 -10.48
N LEU A 173 -1.57 -6.44 -10.99
CA LEU A 173 -0.98 -5.09 -11.00
C LEU A 173 -1.58 -4.13 -12.03
N ARG A 174 -2.33 -4.64 -13.01
CA ARG A 174 -2.92 -3.82 -14.09
C ARG A 174 -4.29 -3.23 -13.73
N ARG A 175 -4.82 -3.54 -12.55
CA ARG A 175 -6.18 -3.24 -12.09
C ARG A 175 -6.11 -2.29 -10.88
#